data_AF-A0A849RU56-F1
#
_entry.id   AF-A0A849RU56-F1
#
_cell.length_a   1.000
_cell.length_b   1.000
_cell.length_c   1.000
_cell.angle_alpha   90.00
_cell.angle_beta   90.00
_cell.angle_gamma   90.00
#
_symmetry.space_group_name_H-M   'P 1'
#
loop_
_entity.id
_entity.type
_entity.pdbx_description
1 polymer ?
#
loop_
_entity_poly.entity_id
_entity_poly.type
_entity_poly.pdbx_seq_one_letter_code
_entity_poly.pdbx_strand_id
1 'polypeptide(L)'
;MEGGVTRLSSKLCARRSWVELLAGHRIAISHILYEGGKLTKGGRVYLQEDQPELYIFGHTHQPKTEWLGKTMLFNPGSEGSKRFKLPQAVGILEMTDIMCKPRHIELKPHCQETPRKMLDVGSLTIDESESTWSIS
;
A
#
# COMPACT_ATOMS: atom_id res chain seq x y z
N MET A 1 -15.89 -17.51 24.95
CA MET A 1 -16.29 -17.67 23.53
C MET A 1 -15.02 -17.55 22.73
N GLU A 2 -14.44 -18.69 22.37
CA GLU A 2 -13.13 -18.75 21.72
C GLU A 2 -13.28 -18.36 20.25
N GLY A 3 -12.54 -17.32 19.85
CA GLY A 3 -12.45 -16.90 18.45
C GLY A 3 -11.69 -17.95 17.65
N GLY A 4 -12.44 -18.85 17.02
CA GLY A 4 -11.90 -19.85 16.11
C GLY A 4 -11.21 -19.18 14.94
N VAL A 5 -9.88 -19.29 14.90
CA VAL A 5 -9.11 -19.00 13.69
C VAL A 5 -9.37 -20.13 12.71
N THR A 6 -10.35 -19.93 11.83
CA THR A 6 -10.64 -20.87 10.74
C THR A 6 -9.53 -20.78 9.71
N ARG A 7 -8.52 -21.64 9.84
CA ARG A 7 -7.44 -21.79 8.87
C ARG A 7 -7.98 -22.46 7.61
N LEU A 8 -8.41 -21.67 6.62
CA LEU A 8 -8.76 -22.18 5.31
C LEU A 8 -7.49 -22.30 4.46
N SER A 9 -7.17 -23.55 4.12
CA SER A 9 -6.20 -24.04 3.13
C SER A 9 -5.39 -22.97 2.38
N SER A 10 -4.18 -22.72 2.88
CA SER A 10 -3.09 -22.11 2.15
C SER A 10 -2.71 -22.97 0.93
N LYS A 11 -3.26 -22.67 -0.24
CA LYS A 11 -2.61 -23.03 -1.51
C LYS A 11 -1.69 -21.87 -1.90
N LEU A 12 -0.45 -22.04 -1.48
CA LEU A 12 0.69 -21.16 -1.67
C LEU A 12 0.84 -20.66 -3.12
N CYS A 13 1.17 -19.37 -3.21
CA CYS A 13 2.24 -18.86 -4.09
C CYS A 13 2.07 -19.10 -5.60
N ALA A 14 1.27 -18.24 -6.28
CA ALA A 14 1.51 -17.78 -7.66
C ALA A 14 0.44 -16.81 -8.20
N ARG A 15 -0.74 -16.69 -7.57
CA ARG A 15 -1.81 -15.78 -8.02
C ARG A 15 -1.94 -14.60 -7.04
N ARG A 16 -1.74 -13.37 -7.52
CA ARG A 16 -1.69 -12.11 -6.75
C ARG A 16 -3.05 -11.65 -6.18
N SER A 17 -4.01 -12.57 -6.02
CA SER A 17 -5.38 -12.27 -5.61
C SER A 17 -6.02 -13.46 -4.89
N TRP A 18 -6.79 -13.20 -3.82
CA TRP A 18 -7.51 -14.21 -3.06
C TRP A 18 -8.78 -13.65 -2.41
N VAL A 19 -9.66 -14.53 -1.96
CA VAL A 19 -10.89 -14.21 -1.21
C VAL A 19 -10.85 -14.94 0.13
N GLU A 20 -11.22 -14.24 1.20
CA GLU A 20 -11.17 -14.75 2.57
C GLU A 20 -12.35 -14.25 3.41
N LEU A 21 -12.67 -14.95 4.49
CA LEU A 21 -13.65 -14.51 5.49
C LEU A 21 -12.91 -13.91 6.67
N LEU A 22 -13.18 -12.64 6.98
CA LEU A 22 -12.58 -11.94 8.11
C LEU A 22 -13.67 -11.17 8.86
N ALA A 23 -13.78 -11.42 10.17
CA ALA A 23 -14.82 -10.84 11.02
C ALA A 23 -16.22 -11.00 10.40
N GLY A 24 -16.55 -12.20 9.89
CA GLY A 24 -17.86 -12.46 9.26
C GLY A 24 -18.04 -11.91 7.84
N HIS A 25 -17.16 -11.02 7.38
CA HIS A 25 -17.25 -10.39 6.06
C HIS A 25 -16.44 -11.15 5.00
N ARG A 26 -17.02 -11.28 3.81
CA ARG A 26 -16.28 -11.80 2.63
C ARG A 26 -15.43 -10.71 2.02
N ILE A 27 -14.10 -10.90 2.04
CA ILE A 27 -13.12 -9.93 1.56
C ILE A 27 -12.39 -10.52 0.35
N ALA A 28 -12.35 -9.77 -0.75
CA ALA A 28 -11.45 -10.01 -1.88
C ALA A 28 -10.24 -9.08 -1.80
N ILE A 29 -9.05 -9.60 -2.08
CA ILE A 29 -7.81 -8.81 -2.13
C ILE A 29 -7.15 -9.07 -3.49
N SER A 30 -6.78 -8.01 -4.21
CA SER A 30 -5.92 -8.11 -5.40
C SER A 30 -5.07 -6.86 -5.58
N HIS A 31 -3.94 -6.95 -6.27
CA HIS A 31 -3.14 -5.74 -6.51
C HIS A 31 -3.80 -4.78 -7.53
N ILE A 32 -4.49 -5.29 -8.56
CA ILE A 32 -5.02 -4.48 -9.68
C ILE A 32 -6.51 -4.76 -9.89
N LEU A 33 -7.35 -3.82 -9.47
CA LEU A 33 -8.78 -3.80 -9.80
C LEU A 33 -9.06 -3.00 -11.08
N TYR A 34 -8.37 -1.87 -11.24
CA TYR A 34 -8.50 -0.97 -12.39
C TYR A 34 -7.18 -0.83 -13.15
N GLU A 35 -7.25 -0.81 -14.47
CA GLU A 35 -6.15 -0.49 -15.38
C GLU A 35 -6.64 0.50 -16.43
N GLY A 36 -5.96 1.65 -16.59
CA GLY A 36 -6.42 2.72 -17.48
C GLY A 36 -7.83 3.22 -17.19
N GLY A 37 -8.26 3.20 -15.92
CA GLY A 37 -9.61 3.58 -15.48
C GLY A 37 -10.71 2.55 -15.77
N LYS A 38 -10.35 1.37 -16.30
CA LYS A 38 -11.30 0.29 -16.62
C LYS A 38 -11.12 -0.88 -15.67
N LEU A 39 -12.23 -1.49 -15.29
CA LEU A 39 -12.25 -2.68 -14.44
C LEU A 39 -11.56 -3.85 -15.17
N THR A 40 -10.59 -4.50 -14.53
CA THR A 40 -9.87 -5.63 -15.13
C THR A 40 -10.78 -6.86 -15.26
N LYS A 41 -10.44 -7.78 -16.18
CA LYS A 41 -11.16 -9.07 -16.28
C LYS A 41 -11.12 -9.86 -14.97
N GLY A 42 -9.96 -9.90 -14.32
CA GLY A 42 -9.80 -10.54 -13.01
C GLY A 42 -10.67 -9.88 -11.94
N GLY A 43 -10.68 -8.55 -11.87
CA GLY A 43 -11.54 -7.79 -10.96
C GLY A 43 -13.02 -8.10 -11.14
N ARG A 44 -13.49 -8.22 -12.39
CA ARG A 44 -14.87 -8.60 -12.72
C ARG A 44 -15.24 -9.98 -12.19
N VAL A 45 -14.38 -10.98 -12.38
CA VAL A 45 -14.62 -12.35 -11.91
C VAL A 45 -14.86 -12.36 -10.40
N TYR A 46 -13.96 -11.76 -9.62
CA TYR A 46 -14.12 -11.69 -8.16
C TYR A 46 -15.39 -10.93 -7.74
N LEU A 47 -15.74 -9.83 -8.42
CA LEU A 47 -16.95 -9.08 -8.10
C LEU A 47 -18.24 -9.86 -8.43
N GLN A 48 -18.24 -10.68 -9.48
CA GLN A 48 -19.43 -11.39 -9.95
C GLN A 48 -19.60 -12.77 -9.32
N GLU A 49 -18.52 -13.54 -9.21
CA GLU A 49 -18.57 -14.92 -8.73
C GLU A 49 -18.52 -14.97 -7.20
N ASP A 50 -17.56 -14.28 -6.60
CA ASP A 50 -17.38 -14.31 -5.15
C ASP A 50 -18.27 -13.32 -4.40
N GLN A 51 -18.74 -12.25 -5.06
CA GLN A 51 -19.60 -11.21 -4.49
C GLN A 51 -19.13 -10.76 -3.09
N PRO A 52 -17.87 -10.29 -2.96
CA PRO A 52 -17.34 -9.85 -1.67
C PRO A 52 -18.11 -8.64 -1.14
N GLU A 53 -18.17 -8.51 0.18
CA GLU A 53 -18.65 -7.30 0.84
C GLU A 53 -17.58 -6.19 0.81
N LEU A 54 -16.31 -6.59 0.78
CA LEU A 54 -15.16 -5.69 0.72
C LEU A 54 -14.15 -6.18 -0.32
N TYR A 55 -13.73 -5.29 -1.21
CA TYR A 55 -12.66 -5.53 -2.17
C TYR A 55 -11.51 -4.58 -1.90
N ILE A 56 -10.37 -5.10 -1.43
CA ILE A 56 -9.15 -4.33 -1.23
C ILE A 56 -8.28 -4.41 -2.48
N PHE A 57 -7.91 -3.25 -3.04
CA PHE A 57 -7.08 -3.15 -4.23
C PHE A 57 -6.00 -2.08 -4.14
N GLY A 58 -5.04 -2.11 -5.07
CA GLY A 58 -3.93 -1.15 -5.11
C GLY A 58 -3.65 -0.60 -6.51
N HIS A 59 -2.37 -0.61 -6.87
CA HIS A 59 -1.81 -0.17 -8.16
C HIS A 59 -1.80 1.34 -8.41
N THR A 60 -2.94 2.03 -8.27
CA THR A 60 -3.02 3.48 -8.58
C THR A 60 -2.37 4.37 -7.51
N HIS A 61 -2.11 3.82 -6.32
CA HIS A 61 -1.67 4.53 -5.12
C HIS A 61 -2.62 5.66 -4.66
N GLN A 62 -3.78 5.81 -5.30
CA GLN A 62 -4.77 6.80 -4.96
C GLN A 62 -5.70 6.23 -3.89
N PRO A 63 -5.75 6.83 -2.68
CA PRO A 63 -6.71 6.45 -1.66
C PRO A 63 -8.13 6.50 -2.21
N LYS A 64 -8.88 5.41 -2.06
CA LYS A 64 -10.24 5.31 -2.59
C LYS A 64 -11.14 4.49 -1.68
N THR A 65 -12.34 5.00 -1.45
CA THR A 65 -13.46 4.26 -0.89
C THR A 65 -14.67 4.55 -1.78
N GLU A 66 -15.22 3.52 -2.42
CA GLU A 66 -16.42 3.63 -3.23
C GLU A 66 -17.29 2.39 -3.08
N TRP A 67 -18.58 2.53 -3.39
CA TRP A 67 -19.51 1.40 -3.38
C TRP A 67 -19.83 0.98 -4.82
N LEU A 68 -19.69 -0.31 -5.10
CA LEU A 68 -20.18 -0.94 -6.31
C LEU A 68 -21.27 -1.94 -5.93
N GLY A 69 -22.53 -1.52 -6.05
CA GLY A 69 -23.66 -2.29 -5.52
C GLY A 69 -23.53 -2.46 -4.01
N LYS A 70 -23.35 -3.71 -3.55
CA LYS A 70 -23.17 -4.07 -2.14
C LYS A 70 -21.71 -4.27 -1.74
N THR A 71 -20.76 -4.11 -2.66
CA THR A 71 -19.33 -4.28 -2.40
C THR A 71 -18.69 -2.93 -2.14
N MET A 72 -17.99 -2.78 -1.01
CA MET A 72 -17.11 -1.65 -0.76
C MET A 72 -15.76 -1.89 -1.45
N LEU A 73 -15.41 -1.05 -2.42
CA LEU A 73 -14.09 -1.06 -3.06
C LEU A 73 -13.16 -0.10 -2.29
N PHE A 74 -12.04 -0.62 -1.83
CA PHE A 74 -11.11 0.10 -0.99
C PHE A 74 -9.67 0.04 -1.51
N ASN A 75 -9.09 1.20 -1.80
CA ASN A 75 -7.67 1.35 -2.05
C ASN A 75 -7.04 2.08 -0.86
N PRO A 76 -6.11 1.45 -0.12
CA PRO A 76 -5.52 2.06 1.07
C PRO A 76 -4.59 3.24 0.76
N GLY A 77 -4.18 3.43 -0.49
CA GLY A 77 -3.21 4.45 -0.88
C GLY A 77 -1.79 3.88 -0.95
N SER A 78 -0.80 4.72 -0.64
CA SER A 78 0.62 4.35 -0.65
C SER A 78 1.42 5.14 0.39
N GLU A 79 2.36 4.44 1.01
CA GLU A 79 3.37 4.99 1.92
C GLU A 79 4.70 5.32 1.22
N GLY A 80 4.81 5.07 -0.08
CA GLY A 80 6.06 5.20 -0.82
C GLY A 80 6.49 6.65 -1.08
N SER A 81 7.80 6.87 -1.22
CA SER A 81 8.37 8.16 -1.63
C SER A 81 7.63 8.73 -2.85
N LYS A 82 7.40 10.05 -2.87
CA LYS A 82 6.62 10.76 -3.90
C LYS A 82 7.11 10.43 -5.32
N ARG A 83 6.63 9.35 -5.92
CA ARG A 83 6.79 9.03 -7.36
C ARG A 83 5.66 9.65 -8.18
N PHE A 84 4.60 10.13 -7.52
CA PHE A 84 3.44 10.80 -8.11
C PHE A 84 3.04 12.02 -7.26
N LYS A 85 2.31 12.99 -7.83
CA LYS A 85 1.75 14.17 -7.11
C LYS A 85 0.55 13.80 -6.20
N LEU A 86 0.48 12.57 -5.70
CA LEU A 86 -0.62 12.09 -4.88
C LEU A 86 -0.27 12.23 -3.38
N PRO A 87 -1.28 12.46 -2.51
CA PRO A 87 -1.07 12.42 -1.08
C PRO A 87 -0.60 11.02 -0.66
N GLN A 88 0.45 10.95 0.15
CA GLN A 88 0.84 9.71 0.82
C GLN A 88 -0.22 9.43 1.87
N ALA A 89 -0.77 8.23 1.87
CA ALA A 89 -1.82 7.88 2.82
C ALA A 89 -1.85 6.38 3.07
N VAL A 90 -2.37 6.02 4.24
CA VAL A 90 -2.65 4.66 4.64
C VAL A 90 -4.15 4.48 4.85
N GLY A 91 -4.63 3.29 4.50
CA GLY A 91 -6.00 2.88 4.73
C GLY A 91 -6.11 2.04 5.98
N ILE A 92 -7.09 2.36 6.83
CA ILE A 92 -7.46 1.59 8.02
C ILE A 92 -8.89 1.10 7.82
N LEU A 93 -9.10 -0.17 8.12
CA LEU A 93 -10.42 -0.80 8.18
C LEU A 93 -10.67 -1.26 9.61
N GLU A 94 -11.65 -0.67 10.26
CA GLU A 94 -12.16 -1.11 11.56
C GLU A 94 -13.32 -2.07 11.29
N MET A 95 -13.20 -3.33 11.72
CA MET A 95 -14.14 -4.40 11.37
C MET A 95 -14.69 -5.10 12.61
N THR A 96 -16.00 -5.33 12.62
CA THR A 96 -16.71 -6.27 13.50
C THR A 96 -17.48 -7.26 12.63
N ASP A 97 -18.26 -8.16 13.24
CA ASP A 97 -19.14 -9.12 12.55
C ASP A 97 -20.31 -8.48 11.77
N ILE A 98 -20.64 -7.22 12.08
CA ILE A 98 -21.80 -6.50 11.51
C ILE A 98 -21.41 -5.19 10.82
N MET A 99 -20.13 -4.80 10.84
CA MET A 99 -19.70 -3.47 10.43
C MET A 99 -18.27 -3.48 9.89
N CYS A 100 -18.07 -2.75 8.80
CA CYS A 100 -16.77 -2.44 8.25
C CYS A 100 -16.67 -0.93 8.01
N LYS A 101 -15.80 -0.24 8.75
CA LYS A 101 -15.62 1.21 8.67
C LYS A 101 -14.25 1.55 8.08
N PRO A 102 -14.21 2.16 6.88
CA PRO A 102 -12.96 2.61 6.27
C PRO A 102 -12.55 3.99 6.77
N ARG A 103 -11.24 4.21 6.85
CA ARG A 103 -10.63 5.51 7.10
C ARG A 103 -9.29 5.61 6.36
N HIS A 104 -9.02 6.76 5.78
CA HIS A 104 -7.69 7.09 5.27
C HIS A 104 -7.01 8.05 6.24
N ILE A 105 -5.73 7.83 6.50
CA ILE A 105 -4.86 8.77 7.20
C ILE A 105 -3.84 9.28 6.20
N GLU A 106 -3.83 10.58 5.96
CA GLU A 106 -2.77 11.22 5.19
C GLU A 106 -1.47 11.26 6.00
N LEU A 107 -0.40 10.80 5.38
CA LEU A 107 0.94 10.84 5.94
C LEU A 107 1.61 12.15 5.55
N LYS A 108 2.10 12.87 6.56
CA LYS A 108 3.01 13.98 6.30
C LYS A 108 4.28 13.40 5.67
N PRO A 109 4.79 13.99 4.57
CA PRO A 109 6.08 13.57 4.05
C PRO A 109 7.11 13.75 5.16
N HIS A 110 7.71 12.64 5.60
CA HIS A 110 8.97 12.75 6.31
C HIS A 110 9.97 13.32 5.30
N CYS A 111 10.49 14.51 5.60
CA CYS A 111 11.66 15.02 4.91
C CYS A 111 12.80 14.04 5.22
N GLN A 112 12.97 13.03 4.38
CA GLN A 112 14.25 12.33 4.30
C GLN A 112 15.17 13.31 3.58
N GLU A 113 15.71 14.27 4.32
CA GLU A 113 16.92 14.95 3.89
C GLU A 113 17.96 13.86 3.68
N THR A 114 18.11 13.41 2.43
CA THR A 114 19.38 12.87 2.01
C THR A 114 20.24 14.09 1.79
N PRO A 115 21.31 14.33 2.57
CA PRO A 115 22.33 15.23 2.11
C PRO A 115 22.95 14.54 0.90
N ARG A 116 22.43 14.81 -0.30
CA ARG A 116 23.26 14.74 -1.49
C ARG A 116 24.31 15.82 -1.28
N LYS A 117 25.41 15.47 -0.60
CA LYS A 117 26.70 16.12 -0.81
C LYS A 117 26.98 15.99 -2.30
N MET A 118 26.52 16.97 -3.06
CA MET A 118 27.09 17.30 -4.34
C MET A 118 28.42 17.96 -3.96
N LEU A 119 29.46 17.13 -3.84
CA LEU A 119 30.82 17.65 -3.78
C LEU A 119 31.02 18.40 -5.09
N ASP A 120 31.07 19.71 -4.99
CA ASP A 120 31.62 20.57 -6.01
C ASP A 120 33.04 20.09 -6.28
N VAL A 121 33.29 19.51 -7.45
CA VAL A 121 34.63 19.09 -7.87
C VAL A 121 35.35 20.34 -8.38
N GLY A 122 35.49 21.32 -7.48
CA GLY A 122 36.36 22.47 -7.66
C GLY A 122 37.79 21.99 -7.52
N SER A 123 38.53 22.05 -8.63
CA SER A 123 39.96 21.72 -8.76
C SER A 123 40.78 22.13 -7.53
N LEU A 124 41.16 21.15 -6.70
CA LEU A 124 42.11 21.36 -5.60
C LEU A 124 43.49 20.90 -6.08
N THR A 125 44.36 21.85 -6.39
CA THR A 125 45.80 21.60 -6.53
C THR A 125 46.36 21.25 -5.15
N ILE A 126 46.88 20.04 -5.00
CA ILE A 126 47.55 19.59 -3.77
C ILE A 126 48.99 20.10 -3.85
N ASP A 127 49.34 21.02 -2.96
CA ASP A 127 50.72 21.29 -2.56
C ASP A 127 51.03 20.37 -1.38
N GLU A 128 51.93 19.42 -1.60
CA GLU A 128 52.43 18.54 -0.52
C GLU A 128 53.53 19.26 0.26
N SER A 129 53.17 19.88 1.38
CA SER A 129 54.13 20.10 2.45
C SER A 129 53.46 20.03 3.83
N GLU A 130 53.84 18.95 4.53
CA GLU A 130 53.88 18.73 5.98
C GLU A 130 52.84 19.42 6.89
N SER A 131 52.10 18.63 7.67
CA SER A 131 52.31 18.56 9.13
C SER A 131 51.28 17.69 9.87
N THR A 132 51.85 16.92 10.79
CA THR A 132 51.35 15.88 11.68
C THR A 132 50.17 16.32 12.58
N TRP A 133 49.17 15.47 12.78
CA TRP A 133 48.18 15.62 13.87
C TRP A 133 48.16 14.38 14.77
N SER A 134 48.41 14.61 16.06
CA SER A 134 48.23 13.61 17.14
C SER A 134 46.79 13.60 17.62
N ILE A 135 46.29 12.42 17.98
CA ILE A 135 44.94 12.20 18.53
C ILE A 135 45.00 12.23 20.06
N SER A 136 44.03 12.89 20.70
CA SER A 136 43.61 12.64 22.08
C SER A 136 42.09 12.57 22.11
#